data_AF-A0A2D9F5Z9-F1
#
_entry.id   AF-A0A2D9F5Z9-F1
#
_cell.length_a   1.000
_cell.length_b   1.000
_cell.length_c   1.000
_cell.angle_alpha   90.00
_cell.angle_beta   90.00
_cell.angle_gamma   90.00
#
_symmetry.space_group_name_H-M   'P 1'
#
loop_
_entity.id
_entity.type
_entity.pdbx_description
1 polymer ?
#
loop_
_entity_poly.entity_id
_entity_poly.type
_entity_poly.pdbx_seq_one_letter_code
_entity_poly.pdbx_strand_id
1 'polypeptide(L)'
;MGWLLTLLLAVPQVDGPVHVEMWFSRESYCTFARNKFTEQPMFSLSEDGPRVPIKIKDSGCRELGPKEADRIPPHMRDRYVASPEVNSGF
;
A
#
# COMPACT_ATOMS: atom_id res chain seq x y z
N MET A 1 -7.26 -4.33 13.75
CA MET A 1 -6.09 -3.43 13.62
C MET A 1 -5.65 -3.46 12.16
N GLY A 2 -5.65 -2.33 11.44
CA GLY A 2 -5.22 -2.28 10.04
C GLY A 2 -3.82 -1.67 9.88
N TRP A 3 -3.17 -1.96 8.77
CA TRP A 3 -1.78 -1.60 8.44
C TRP A 3 -1.72 -0.73 7.19
N LEU A 4 -0.71 0.14 7.12
CA LEU A 4 -0.45 1.05 6.02
C LEU A 4 0.94 0.77 5.44
N LEU A 5 1.00 0.65 4.11
CA LEU A 5 2.22 0.72 3.33
C LEU A 5 2.29 2.10 2.65
N THR A 6 3.41 2.77 2.81
CA THR A 6 3.73 4.03 2.16
C THR A 6 4.92 3.81 1.23
N LEU A 7 4.82 4.23 -0.03
CA LEU A 7 5.88 4.12 -1.04
C LEU A 7 6.15 5.47 -1.70
N LEU A 8 7.43 5.85 -1.83
CA LEU A 8 7.88 6.98 -2.63
C LEU A 8 8.52 6.49 -3.93
N LEU A 9 7.85 6.76 -5.04
CA LEU A 9 8.22 6.34 -6.39
C LEU A 9 8.84 7.52 -7.15
N ALA A 10 10.03 7.35 -7.72
CA ALA A 10 10.57 8.32 -8.67
C ALA A 10 10.16 7.91 -10.08
N VAL A 11 9.14 8.55 -10.64
CA VAL A 11 8.60 8.22 -11.97
C VAL A 11 9.23 9.17 -13.00
N PRO A 12 9.86 8.67 -14.07
CA PRO A 12 10.55 9.51 -15.06
C PRO A 12 9.64 10.33 -15.99
N GLN A 13 8.31 10.20 -15.86
CA GLN A 13 7.32 10.88 -16.71
C GLN A 13 6.60 12.05 -16.05
N VAL A 14 6.71 12.17 -14.72
CA VAL A 14 6.17 13.28 -13.95
C VAL A 14 7.39 13.89 -13.28
N ASP A 15 7.65 15.18 -13.49
CA ASP A 15 8.75 15.84 -12.79
C ASP A 15 8.44 15.85 -11.28
N GLY A 16 8.92 14.83 -10.57
CA GLY A 16 8.82 14.74 -9.12
C GLY A 16 8.67 13.33 -8.55
N PRO A 17 8.97 13.15 -7.25
CA PRO A 17 8.62 11.94 -6.53
C PRO A 17 7.09 11.82 -6.39
N VAL A 18 6.55 10.67 -6.74
CA VAL A 18 5.15 10.28 -6.53
C VAL A 18 5.04 9.52 -5.21
N HIS A 19 4.08 9.89 -4.37
CA HIS A 19 3.78 9.20 -3.12
C HIS A 19 2.56 8.30 -3.29
N VAL A 20 2.68 7.04 -2.89
CA VAL A 20 1.61 6.03 -2.96
C VAL A 20 1.34 5.49 -1.56
N GLU A 21 0.06 5.43 -1.18
CA GLU A 21 -0.41 4.87 0.09
C GLU A 21 -1.32 3.68 -0.20
N MET A 22 -1.08 2.56 0.50
CA MET A 22 -1.86 1.33 0.37
C MET A 22 -2.24 0.79 1.76
N TRP A 23 -3.51 0.41 1.92
CA TRP A 23 -4.06 -0.07 3.19
C TRP A 23 -4.25 -1.58 3.17
N PHE A 24 -3.90 -2.23 4.28
CA PHE A 24 -4.00 -3.68 4.45
C PHE A 24 -4.68 -4.01 5.78
N SER A 25 -5.39 -5.13 5.83
CA SER A 25 -6.04 -5.60 7.05
C SER A 25 -5.08 -6.30 8.03
N ARG A 26 -3.87 -6.68 7.60
CA ARG A 26 -2.87 -7.43 8.38
C ARG A 26 -1.44 -7.00 8.05
N GLU A 27 -0.54 -7.09 9.03
CA GLU A 27 0.88 -6.74 8.88
C GLU A 27 1.60 -7.58 7.83
N SER A 28 1.29 -8.88 7.78
CA SER A 28 1.91 -9.82 6.84
C SER A 28 1.66 -9.42 5.39
N TYR A 29 0.49 -8.86 5.08
CA TYR A 29 0.18 -8.33 3.75
C TYR A 29 0.95 -7.05 3.44
N CYS A 30 1.15 -6.17 4.42
CA CYS A 30 2.00 -4.99 4.24
C CYS A 30 3.45 -5.40 3.92
N THR A 31 4.01 -6.32 4.71
CA THR A 31 5.38 -6.81 4.51
C THR A 31 5.54 -7.49 3.17
N PHE A 32 4.59 -8.36 2.80
CA PHE A 32 4.57 -9.00 1.49
C PHE A 32 4.52 -7.98 0.35
N ALA A 33 3.63 -6.99 0.41
CA ALA A 33 3.52 -5.95 -0.60
C ALA A 33 4.83 -5.15 -0.71
N ARG A 34 5.40 -4.68 0.41
CA ARG A 34 6.69 -3.98 0.42
C ARG A 34 7.78 -4.78 -0.28
N ASN A 35 7.91 -6.08 0.04
CA ASN A 35 8.91 -6.94 -0.59
C ASN A 35 8.66 -7.07 -2.09
N LYS A 36 7.41 -7.26 -2.53
CA LYS A 36 7.08 -7.37 -3.95
C LYS A 36 7.41 -6.10 -4.74
N PHE A 37 7.09 -4.94 -4.19
CA PHE A 37 7.36 -3.66 -4.83
C PHE A 37 8.87 -3.34 -4.89
N THR A 38 9.67 -3.84 -3.94
CA THR A 38 11.12 -3.62 -3.91
C THR A 38 11.93 -4.67 -4.66
N GLU A 39 11.41 -5.90 -4.82
CA GLU A 39 12.04 -7.00 -5.56
C GLU A 39 12.00 -6.80 -7.08
N GLN A 40 10.94 -6.18 -7.60
CA GLN A 40 10.73 -6.06 -9.04
C GLN A 40 10.74 -4.60 -9.49
N PRO A 41 11.50 -4.25 -10.54
CA PRO A 41 11.39 -2.93 -11.14
C PRO A 41 9.96 -2.75 -11.68
N MET A 42 9.25 -1.77 -11.16
CA MET A 42 8.00 -1.31 -11.77
C MET A 42 8.34 -0.59 -13.08
N PHE A 43 7.42 -0.57 -14.05
CA PHE A 43 7.63 0.09 -15.33
C PHE A 43 6.61 1.20 -15.54
N SER A 44 7.02 2.33 -16.12
CA SER A 44 6.09 3.36 -16.56
C SER A 44 5.20 2.83 -17.69
N LEU A 45 3.88 2.86 -17.49
CA LEU A 45 2.88 2.56 -18.51
C LEU A 45 2.42 3.85 -19.18
N SER A 46 3.30 4.46 -19.97
CA SER A 46 2.90 5.51 -20.91
C SER A 46 2.29 4.84 -22.13
N GLU A 47 1.15 5.31 -22.63
CA GLU A 47 0.56 4.76 -23.87
C GLU A 47 1.52 4.89 -25.08
N ASP A 48 2.31 5.97 -25.14
CA ASP A 48 3.21 6.27 -26.27
C ASP A 48 4.72 6.30 -25.93
N GLY A 49 5.13 5.87 -24.73
CA GLY A 49 6.49 6.06 -24.21
C GLY A 49 7.30 4.76 -24.01
N PRO A 50 8.64 4.81 -24.05
CA PRO A 50 9.47 3.67 -23.70
C PRO A 50 9.20 3.23 -22.25
N ARG A 51 9.18 1.91 -22.01
CA ARG A 51 9.08 1.36 -20.66
C ARG A 51 10.37 1.65 -19.91
N VAL A 52 10.33 2.61 -18.97
CA VAL A 52 11.48 2.93 -18.12
C VAL A 52 11.29 2.27 -16.76
N PRO A 53 12.33 1.61 -16.20
CA PRO A 53 12.25 1.08 -14.85
C PRO A 53 12.10 2.24 -13.83
N ILE A 54 11.09 2.11 -12.98
CA ILE A 54 10.80 2.98 -11.85
C ILE A 54 11.60 2.49 -10.66
N LYS A 55 12.23 3.41 -9.94
CA LYS A 55 12.91 3.12 -8.67
C LYS A 55 12.07 3.62 -7.51
N ILE A 56 11.90 2.74 -6.52
CA ILE A 56 11.39 3.11 -5.21
C ILE A 56 12.53 3.77 -4.45
N LYS A 57 12.30 4.99 -3.94
CA LYS A 57 13.27 5.71 -3.11
C LYS A 57 13.10 5.41 -1.63
N ASP A 58 11.86 5.21 -1.19
CA ASP A 58 11.54 4.95 0.21
C ASP A 58 10.27 4.09 0.32
N SER A 59 10.20 3.28 1.37
CA SER A 59 9.05 2.44 1.68
C SER A 59 8.92 2.16 3.17
N GLY A 60 7.70 2.24 3.73
CA GLY A 60 7.45 2.00 5.15
C GLY A 60 6.14 1.27 5.41
N CYS A 61 6.18 0.30 6.34
CA CYS A 61 5.00 -0.35 6.91
C CYS A 61 4.78 0.14 8.33
N ARG A 62 3.54 0.48 8.68
CA ARG A 62 3.15 0.82 10.05
C ARG A 62 1.67 0.60 10.30
N GLU A 63 1.27 0.58 11.56
CA GLU A 63 -0.15 0.58 11.93
C GLU A 63 -0.84 1.87 11.48
N LEU A 64 -2.13 1.75 11.21
CA LEU A 64 -2.97 2.89 10.89
C LEU A 64 -3.11 3.81 12.09
N GLY A 65 -2.85 5.10 11.86
CA GLY A 65 -3.15 6.14 12.82
C GLY A 65 -4.66 6.40 12.92
N PRO A 66 -5.12 7.03 14.01
CA PRO A 66 -6.55 7.26 14.27
C PRO A 66 -7.27 8.02 13.16
N LYS A 67 -6.61 8.97 12.51
CA LYS A 67 -7.18 9.82 11.43
C LYS A 67 -7.05 9.20 10.04
N GLU A 68 -6.31 8.11 9.91
CA GLU A 68 -6.00 7.50 8.61
C GLU A 68 -7.01 6.45 8.22
N ALA A 69 -7.70 5.86 9.20
CA ALA A 69 -8.88 5.04 8.97
C ALA A 69 -9.96 5.83 8.18
N ASP A 70 -10.07 7.13 8.41
CA ASP A 70 -11.00 8.02 7.68
C ASP A 70 -10.57 8.31 6.24
N ARG A 71 -9.31 8.04 5.87
CA ARG A 71 -8.80 8.19 4.50
C ARG A 71 -9.05 6.95 3.65
N ILE A 72 -9.32 5.80 4.29
CA ILE A 72 -9.67 4.56 3.59
C ILE A 72 -11.00 4.78 2.85
N PRO A 73 -11.15 4.40 1.58
CA PRO A 73 -12.44 4.49 0.89
C PRO A 73 -13.55 3.72 1.64
N PRO A 74 -14.78 4.25 1.74
CA PRO A 74 -15.85 3.64 2.57
C PRO A 74 -16.16 2.17 2.27
N HIS A 75 -16.01 1.75 1.01
CA HIS A 75 -16.22 0.35 0.59
C HIS A 75 -15.06 -0.59 0.99
N MET A 76 -13.90 -0.04 1.33
CA MET A 76 -12.73 -0.77 1.86
C MET A 76 -12.61 -0.65 3.39
N ARG A 77 -13.39 0.25 4.01
CA ARG A 77 -13.58 0.27 5.46
C ARG A 77 -14.43 -0.94 5.81
N ASP A 78 -13.78 -2.09 5.95
CA ASP A 78 -14.43 -3.26 6.51
C ASP A 78 -15.11 -2.88 7.83
N ARG A 79 -16.30 -3.46 8.06
CA ARG A 79 -17.14 -3.32 9.27
C ARG A 79 -16.48 -3.84 10.57
N TYR A 80 -15.15 -3.73 10.72
CA TYR A 80 -14.35 -4.18 11.87
C TYR A 80 -14.56 -3.38 13.16
N VAL A 81 -15.72 -2.75 13.35
CA VAL A 81 -16.11 -2.14 14.62
C VAL A 81 -17.08 -3.03 15.42
N ALA A 82 -17.57 -4.16 14.88
CA ALA A 82 -18.35 -5.10 15.70
C ALA A 82 -18.30 -6.56 15.22
N SER A 83 -17.38 -7.34 15.77
CA SER A 83 -17.68 -8.69 16.25
C SER A 83 -16.62 -9.09 17.26
N PRO A 84 -16.94 -9.17 18.56
CA PRO A 84 -16.09 -9.86 19.51
C PRO A 84 -16.08 -11.34 19.12
N GLU A 85 -14.91 -11.96 19.20
CA GLU A 85 -14.66 -13.40 19.30
C GLU A 85 -15.84 -14.33 18.93
N VAL A 86 -15.76 -14.97 17.76
CA VAL A 86 -16.42 -16.27 17.58
C VAL A 86 -15.39 -17.27 17.11
N ASN A 87 -15.06 -18.15 18.06
CA ASN A 87 -14.48 -19.48 17.88
C ASN A 87 -14.80 -20.08 16.51
N SER A 88 -13.76 -20.52 15.82
CA SER A 88 -13.84 -21.70 14.98
C SER A 88 -12.58 -22.53 15.19
N GLY A 89 -12.60 -23.30 16.28
CA GLY A 89 -12.04 -24.65 16.21
C GLY A 89 -12.91 -25.50 15.29
N PHE A 90 -12.27 -26.54 14.74
CA PHE A 90 -12.68 -27.45 13.67
C PHE A 90 -12.40 -26.97 12.24
#